data_AF-A0A524HMS8-F1
#
_entry.id   AF-A0A524HMS8-F1
#
_cell.length_a   1.000
_cell.length_b   1.000
_cell.length_c   1.000
_cell.angle_alpha   90.00
_cell.angle_beta   90.00
_cell.angle_gamma   90.00
#
_symmetry.space_group_name_H-M   'P 1'
#
loop_
_entity.id
_entity.type
_entity.pdbx_description
1 polymer ?
#
loop_
_entity_poly.entity_id
_entity_poly.type
_entity_poly.pdbx_seq_one_letter_code
_entity_poly.pdbx_strand_id
1 'polypeptide(L)'
;MARPKALVDAVSEIARKATPRADKRAAPAPTLVSVNFQNGQSAYLDMSLSRSHVWAEVLQSLRETGQPAYVEVDEDSGVITELLLPRAVTVESITPREPEDGVNVALVISHARHTLNRSNARYDQLLRALESARKTKASVLVTEDLDTHEIIDVRPLLKQKKVRRR
;
A
#
# COMPACT_ATOMS: atom_id res chain seq x y z
N MET A 1 5.28 -10.69 13.53
CA MET A 1 5.23 -9.31 14.08
C MET A 1 3.90 -8.70 13.67
N ALA A 2 3.21 -7.98 14.56
CA ALA A 2 2.00 -7.25 14.19
C ALA A 2 2.40 -6.15 13.19
N ARG A 3 1.77 -6.14 12.02
CA ARG A 3 2.00 -5.04 11.08
C ARG A 3 1.26 -3.81 11.58
N PRO A 4 1.87 -2.60 11.52
CA PRO A 4 1.16 -1.36 11.75
C PRO A 4 -0.10 -1.28 10.88
N LYS A 5 -1.03 -0.40 11.22
CA LYS A 5 -2.32 -0.29 10.54
C LYS A 5 -2.11 -0.03 9.04
N ALA A 6 -2.31 -1.07 8.22
CA ALA A 6 -2.14 -1.01 6.78
C ALA A 6 -3.37 -0.41 6.10
N LEU A 7 -3.14 0.56 5.22
CA LEU A 7 -4.15 1.24 4.43
C LEU A 7 -3.80 1.08 2.95
N VAL A 8 -4.77 0.68 2.12
CA VAL A 8 -4.60 0.65 0.67
C VAL A 8 -5.73 1.38 0.00
N ASP A 9 -5.42 2.53 -0.57
CA ASP A 9 -6.41 3.37 -1.23
C ASP A 9 -5.75 4.43 -2.12
N ALA A 10 -6.54 5.03 -3.00
CA ALA A 10 -6.11 6.19 -3.77
C ALA A 10 -6.01 7.43 -2.86
N VAL A 11 -4.98 8.24 -3.11
CA VAL A 11 -4.77 9.52 -2.43
C VAL A 11 -5.77 10.53 -2.99
N SER A 12 -6.50 11.21 -2.11
CA SER A 12 -7.44 12.28 -2.49
C SER A 12 -6.78 13.65 -2.44
N GLU A 13 -5.94 13.90 -1.43
CA GLU A 13 -5.30 15.20 -1.18
C GLU A 13 -3.99 15.03 -0.41
N ILE A 14 -3.03 15.93 -0.69
CA ILE A 14 -1.82 16.10 0.10
C ILE A 14 -1.78 17.56 0.55
N ALA A 15 -1.98 17.79 1.84
CA ALA A 15 -2.10 19.12 2.41
C ALA A 15 -0.99 19.37 3.42
N ARG A 16 -0.26 20.48 3.26
CA ARG A 16 0.66 20.94 4.32
C ARG A 16 -0.17 21.39 5.50
N LYS A 17 -0.02 20.75 6.66
CA LYS A 17 -0.61 21.29 7.88
C LYS A 17 0.29 22.43 8.33
N ALA A 18 -0.22 23.66 8.34
CA ALA A 18 0.49 24.77 8.96
C ALA A 18 0.62 24.45 10.46
N THR A 19 1.84 24.42 10.98
CA THR A 19 2.06 24.34 12.42
C THR A 19 1.47 25.59 13.08
N PRO A 20 0.75 25.47 14.21
CA PRO A 20 0.42 26.63 15.03
C PRO A 20 1.73 27.33 15.43
N ARG A 21 1.73 28.66 15.40
CA ARG A 21 2.85 29.53 15.78
C ARG A 21 3.53 28.99 17.05
N ALA A 22 4.75 28.47 16.94
CA ALA A 22 5.48 27.92 18.06
C ALA A 22 5.96 29.04 19.00
N ASP A 23 5.74 28.86 20.30
CA ASP A 23 6.45 29.60 21.34
C ASP A 23 7.96 29.39 21.17
N LYS A 24 8.73 30.49 21.25
CA LYS A 24 10.19 30.55 21.01
C LYS A 24 11.07 29.65 21.90
N ARG A 25 10.49 28.83 22.78
CA ARG A 25 11.19 28.01 23.79
C ARG A 25 11.07 26.49 23.58
N ALA A 26 10.23 26.02 22.67
CA ALA A 26 10.12 24.60 22.36
C ALA A 26 11.03 24.22 21.19
N ALA A 27 11.61 23.02 21.22
CA ALA A 27 12.27 22.42 20.07
C ALA A 27 11.31 22.46 18.85
N PRO A 28 11.82 22.67 17.62
CA PRO A 28 10.96 22.76 16.44
C PRO A 28 10.15 21.47 16.31
N ALA A 29 8.83 21.60 16.36
CA ALA A 29 7.93 20.48 16.12
C ALA A 29 8.16 19.92 14.71
N PRO A 30 8.07 18.58 14.52
CA PRO A 30 8.22 17.98 13.20
C PRO A 30 7.22 18.61 12.23
N THR A 31 7.71 18.93 11.03
CA THR A 31 6.84 19.49 9.98
C THR A 31 6.04 18.35 9.38
N LEU A 32 4.77 18.23 9.76
CA LEU A 32 3.91 17.16 9.28
C LEU A 32 3.09 17.60 8.06
N VAL A 33 3.05 16.75 7.04
CA VAL A 33 2.17 16.89 5.87
C VAL A 33 1.08 15.84 5.94
N SER A 34 -0.18 16.26 5.81
CA SER A 34 -1.34 15.37 5.84
C SER A 34 -1.55 14.74 4.47
N VAL A 35 -1.79 13.44 4.45
CA VAL A 35 -2.19 12.66 3.27
C VAL A 35 -3.58 12.12 3.53
N ASN A 36 -4.55 12.56 2.72
CA ASN A 36 -5.94 12.12 2.80
C ASN A 36 -6.20 11.06 1.72
N PHE A 37 -6.97 10.04 2.07
CA PHE A 37 -7.32 8.93 1.19
C PHE A 37 -8.81 8.99 0.81
N GLN A 38 -9.20 8.32 -0.28
CA GLN A 38 -10.58 8.39 -0.81
C GLN A 38 -11.63 7.79 0.14
N ASN A 39 -11.24 6.85 0.99
CA ASN A 39 -12.09 6.23 2.01
C ASN A 39 -12.29 7.10 3.27
N GLY A 40 -11.78 8.33 3.26
CA GLY A 40 -11.92 9.29 4.37
C GLY A 40 -10.88 9.13 5.48
N GLN A 41 -9.98 8.15 5.39
CA GLN A 41 -8.85 8.03 6.30
C GLN A 41 -7.75 9.04 5.96
N SER A 42 -6.91 9.36 6.94
CA SER A 42 -5.75 10.22 6.77
C SER A 42 -4.54 9.69 7.54
N ALA A 43 -3.36 10.07 7.09
CA ALA A 43 -2.07 9.78 7.72
C ALA A 43 -1.10 10.95 7.50
N TYR A 44 0.07 10.91 8.14
CA TYR A 44 1.04 11.99 8.11
C TYR A 44 2.38 11.57 7.51
N LEU A 45 3.01 12.48 6.76
CA LEU A 45 4.43 12.42 6.41
C LEU A 45 5.19 13.34 7.37
N ASP A 46 6.20 12.79 8.04
CA ASP A 46 7.15 13.58 8.80
C ASP A 46 8.26 14.11 7.89
N MET A 47 8.19 15.39 7.55
CA MET A 47 9.14 16.04 6.64
C MET A 47 10.51 16.31 7.29
N SER A 48 10.73 15.89 8.54
CA SER A 48 12.10 15.80 9.08
C SER A 48 12.86 14.60 8.51
N LEU A 49 12.16 13.60 7.96
CA LEU A 49 12.75 12.41 7.37
C LEU A 49 12.98 12.60 5.86
N SER A 50 14.21 12.33 5.38
CA SER A 50 14.55 12.44 3.96
C SER A 50 13.64 11.61 3.04
N ARG A 51 13.25 10.40 3.49
CA ARG A 51 12.34 9.52 2.74
C ARG A 51 10.96 10.14 2.49
N SER A 52 10.47 10.94 3.44
CA SER A 52 9.13 11.52 3.37
C SER A 52 9.00 12.61 2.30
N HIS A 53 10.09 13.26 1.91
CA HIS A 53 10.12 14.15 0.76
C HIS A 53 9.86 13.39 -0.55
N VAL A 54 10.57 12.28 -0.77
CA VAL A 54 10.39 11.42 -1.94
C VAL A 54 8.99 10.82 -1.95
N TRP A 55 8.51 10.35 -0.80
CA TRP A 55 7.15 9.81 -0.69
C TRP A 55 6.07 10.83 -0.99
N ALA A 56 6.24 12.11 -0.65
CA ALA A 56 5.30 13.16 -1.01
C ALA A 56 5.17 13.30 -2.54
N GLU A 57 6.27 13.23 -3.28
CA GLU A 57 6.27 13.28 -4.74
C GLU A 57 5.61 12.03 -5.35
N VAL A 58 5.92 10.84 -4.82
CA VAL A 58 5.31 9.57 -5.25
C VAL A 58 3.81 9.60 -5.01
N LEU A 59 3.36 9.97 -3.82
CA LEU A 59 1.94 10.05 -3.47
C LEU A 59 1.21 11.09 -4.33
N GLN A 60 1.85 12.20 -4.67
CA GLN A 60 1.29 13.21 -5.59
C GLN A 60 1.12 12.62 -7.00
N SER A 61 2.09 11.86 -7.50
CA SER A 61 1.99 11.17 -8.79
C SER A 61 0.89 10.10 -8.80
N LEU A 62 0.77 9.31 -7.71
CA LEU A 62 -0.28 8.31 -7.55
C LEU A 62 -1.68 8.97 -7.52
N ARG A 63 -1.81 10.11 -6.83
CA ARG A 63 -3.03 10.92 -6.83
C ARG A 63 -3.40 11.38 -8.24
N GLU A 64 -2.44 11.93 -8.99
CA GLU A 64 -2.67 12.44 -10.35
C GLU A 64 -3.10 11.34 -11.34
N THR A 65 -2.60 10.13 -11.15
CA THR A 65 -2.91 8.95 -11.98
C THR A 65 -4.07 8.12 -11.43
N GLY A 66 -4.62 8.49 -10.27
CA GLY A 66 -5.68 7.76 -9.58
C GLY A 66 -5.27 6.35 -9.13
N GLN A 67 -3.96 6.09 -9.03
CA GLN A 67 -3.44 4.79 -8.60
C GLN A 67 -3.48 4.69 -7.07
N PRO A 68 -3.75 3.50 -6.52
CA PRO A 68 -3.74 3.29 -5.08
C PRO A 68 -2.31 3.28 -4.54
N ALA A 69 -2.15 3.70 -3.29
CA ALA A 69 -0.96 3.50 -2.49
C ALA A 69 -1.26 2.47 -1.39
N TYR A 70 -0.28 1.63 -1.06
CA TYR A 70 -0.26 0.88 0.20
C TYR A 70 0.60 1.66 1.18
N VAL A 71 0.06 1.98 2.36
CA VAL A 71 0.82 2.61 3.44
C VAL A 71 0.64 1.84 4.74
N GLU A 72 1.71 1.67 5.49
CA GLU A 72 1.63 1.31 6.91
C GLU A 72 1.69 2.58 7.74
N VAL A 73 0.83 2.67 8.74
CA VAL A 73 0.70 3.84 9.60
C VAL A 73 0.99 3.42 11.03
N ASP A 74 1.92 4.14 11.66
CA ASP A 74 2.19 4.03 13.09
C ASP A 74 0.94 4.44 13.89
N GLU A 75 0.48 3.58 14.80
CA GLU A 75 -0.80 3.80 15.48
C GLU A 75 -0.77 4.95 16.47
N ASP A 76 0.40 5.24 17.06
CA ASP A 76 0.56 6.26 18.08
C ASP A 76 0.70 7.66 17.46
N SER A 77 1.54 7.79 16.43
CA SER A 77 1.85 9.07 15.79
C SER A 77 1.00 9.38 14.56
N GLY A 78 0.37 8.37 13.95
CA GLY A 78 -0.31 8.50 12.67
C GLY A 78 0.63 8.74 11.48
N VAL A 79 1.94 8.58 11.67
CA VAL A 79 2.95 8.78 10.63
C VAL A 79 3.03 7.56 9.73
N ILE A 80 3.13 7.80 8.43
CA ILE A 80 3.39 6.76 7.42
C ILE A 80 4.80 6.22 7.66
N THR A 81 4.91 4.93 7.94
CA THR A 81 6.17 4.24 8.19
C THR A 81 6.67 3.45 7.00
N GLU A 82 5.78 3.11 6.08
CA GLU A 82 6.03 2.33 4.86
C GLU A 82 5.15 2.84 3.72
N LEU A 83 5.68 2.88 2.51
CA LEU A 83 4.94 3.22 1.28
C LEU A 83 5.30 2.23 0.18
N LEU A 84 4.31 1.45 -0.26
CA LEU A 84 4.42 0.48 -1.33
C LEU A 84 3.41 0.78 -2.43
N LEU A 85 3.70 0.31 -3.65
CA LEU A 85 2.88 0.51 -4.82
C LEU A 85 2.21 -0.80 -5.21
N PRO A 86 0.90 -0.97 -4.95
CA PRO A 86 0.15 -2.12 -5.41
C PRO A 86 0.19 -2.22 -6.95
N ARG A 87 0.42 -3.43 -7.45
CA ARG A 87 0.52 -3.69 -8.90
C ARG A 87 -0.74 -4.40 -9.38
N ALA A 88 -1.31 -3.91 -10.48
CA ALA A 88 -2.41 -4.58 -11.16
C ALA A 88 -1.87 -5.79 -11.93
N VAL A 89 -2.27 -6.99 -11.52
CA VAL A 89 -1.75 -8.26 -12.05
C VAL A 89 -2.88 -9.26 -12.30
N THR A 90 -2.60 -10.25 -13.15
CA THR A 90 -3.45 -11.42 -13.32
C THR A 90 -2.73 -12.63 -12.73
N VAL A 91 -3.43 -13.40 -11.90
CA VAL A 91 -2.89 -14.62 -11.30
C VAL A 91 -2.96 -15.75 -12.32
N GLU A 92 -1.81 -16.32 -12.65
CA GLU A 92 -1.69 -17.42 -13.60
C GLU A 92 -1.86 -18.77 -12.90
N SER A 93 -1.06 -19.03 -11.87
CA SER A 93 -1.09 -20.28 -11.12
C SER A 93 -0.78 -20.06 -9.64
N ILE A 94 -1.24 -21.00 -8.82
CA ILE A 94 -0.96 -21.05 -7.38
C ILE A 94 -0.58 -22.49 -7.09
N THR A 95 0.62 -22.71 -6.57
CA THR A 95 1.15 -24.04 -6.26
C THR A 95 1.59 -24.10 -4.81
N PRO A 96 1.34 -25.23 -4.11
CA PRO A 96 1.92 -25.45 -2.79
C PRO A 96 3.43 -25.27 -2.83
N ARG A 97 3.98 -24.71 -1.75
CA ARG A 97 5.41 -24.64 -1.55
C ARG A 97 5.78 -25.69 -0.51
N GLU A 98 6.66 -26.60 -0.90
CA GLU A 98 7.18 -27.67 -0.04
C GLU A 98 8.71 -27.55 -0.03
N PRO A 99 9.40 -27.66 1.12
CA PRO A 99 8.89 -27.95 2.47
C PRO A 99 8.40 -26.71 3.25
N GLU A 100 8.45 -25.53 2.66
CA GLU A 100 8.12 -24.26 3.31
C GLU A 100 6.61 -23.97 3.29
N ASP A 101 5.96 -23.94 4.45
CA ASP A 101 4.51 -23.69 4.56
C ASP A 101 4.06 -22.41 3.81
N GLY A 102 3.06 -22.54 2.94
CA GLY A 102 2.58 -21.47 2.06
C GLY A 102 2.37 -21.87 0.60
N VAL A 103 2.27 -20.88 -0.28
CA VAL A 103 2.11 -21.09 -1.73
C VAL A 103 3.04 -20.20 -2.55
N ASN A 104 3.46 -20.69 -3.71
CA ASN A 104 4.02 -19.86 -4.77
C ASN A 104 2.89 -19.36 -5.66
N VAL A 105 3.00 -18.11 -6.12
CA VAL A 105 2.01 -17.45 -6.97
C VAL A 105 2.70 -16.97 -8.24
N ALA A 106 2.27 -17.50 -9.39
CA ALA A 106 2.75 -17.01 -10.68
C ALA A 106 1.85 -15.86 -11.15
N LEU A 107 2.46 -14.74 -11.53
CA LEU A 107 1.78 -13.54 -12.02
C LEU A 107 2.15 -13.32 -13.48
N VAL A 108 1.15 -13.11 -14.35
CA VAL A 108 1.35 -13.03 -15.82
C VAL A 108 2.40 -11.99 -16.24
N ILE A 109 2.54 -10.89 -15.49
CA ILE A 109 3.45 -9.78 -15.83
C ILE A 109 4.84 -9.90 -15.19
N SER A 110 5.12 -10.98 -14.46
CA SER A 110 6.34 -11.09 -13.65
C SER A 110 6.91 -12.51 -13.65
N HIS A 111 8.19 -12.61 -13.99
CA HIS A 111 8.96 -13.84 -13.86
C HIS A 111 9.55 -14.03 -12.44
N ALA A 112 9.35 -13.07 -11.53
CA ALA A 112 9.78 -13.21 -10.16
C ALA A 112 8.95 -14.28 -9.42
N ARG A 113 9.55 -14.87 -8.38
CA ARG A 113 8.89 -15.85 -7.54
C ARG A 113 8.14 -15.13 -6.42
N HIS A 114 6.83 -14.99 -6.59
CA HIS A 114 5.95 -14.39 -5.57
C HIS A 114 5.46 -15.48 -4.63
N THR A 115 5.41 -15.15 -3.34
CA THR A 115 5.03 -16.14 -2.33
C THR A 115 3.95 -15.59 -1.41
N LEU A 116 3.11 -16.47 -0.88
CA LEU A 116 2.21 -16.13 0.22
C LEU A 116 2.53 -17.11 1.36
N ASN A 117 3.09 -16.57 2.45
CA ASN A 117 3.57 -17.36 3.58
C ASN A 117 2.43 -17.70 4.54
N ARG A 118 2.34 -18.96 4.99
CA ARG A 118 1.28 -19.40 5.93
C ARG A 118 1.29 -18.64 7.26
N SER A 119 2.45 -18.15 7.68
CA SER A 119 2.63 -17.32 8.87
C SER A 119 1.98 -15.93 8.76
N ASN A 120 1.56 -15.50 7.57
CA ASN A 120 0.84 -14.26 7.39
C ASN A 120 -0.52 -14.34 8.08
N ALA A 121 -0.80 -13.40 8.99
CA ALA A 121 -2.05 -13.39 9.77
C ALA A 121 -3.33 -13.35 8.90
N ARG A 122 -3.20 -12.89 7.65
CA ARG A 122 -4.30 -12.81 6.68
C ARG A 122 -4.21 -13.88 5.59
N TYR A 123 -3.37 -14.91 5.76
CA TYR A 123 -3.10 -15.94 4.74
C TYR A 123 -4.37 -16.48 4.09
N ASP A 124 -5.32 -17.00 4.89
CA ASP A 124 -6.52 -17.64 4.32
C ASP A 124 -7.43 -16.64 3.58
N GLN A 125 -7.41 -15.36 3.98
CA GLN A 125 -8.15 -14.30 3.29
C GLN A 125 -7.49 -13.98 1.94
N LEU A 126 -6.17 -13.78 1.95
CA LEU A 126 -5.40 -13.43 0.76
C LEU A 126 -5.38 -14.57 -0.25
N LEU A 127 -5.20 -15.82 0.21
CA LEU A 127 -5.25 -17.01 -0.64
C LEU A 127 -6.60 -17.12 -1.35
N ARG A 128 -7.72 -16.97 -0.62
CA ARG A 128 -9.06 -16.99 -1.22
C ARG A 128 -9.25 -15.90 -2.28
N ALA A 129 -8.72 -14.70 -2.05
CA ALA A 129 -8.79 -13.62 -3.02
C ALA A 129 -8.01 -13.96 -4.31
N LEU A 130 -6.79 -14.50 -4.17
CA LEU A 130 -5.95 -14.93 -5.29
C LEU A 130 -6.59 -16.08 -6.07
N GLU A 131 -7.11 -17.09 -5.38
CA GLU A 131 -7.79 -18.24 -5.99
C GLU A 131 -9.04 -17.81 -6.77
N SER A 132 -9.84 -16.92 -6.18
CA SER A 132 -11.01 -16.35 -6.84
C SER A 132 -10.60 -15.59 -8.11
N ALA A 133 -9.59 -14.71 -8.00
CA ALA A 133 -9.08 -13.93 -9.13
C ALA A 133 -8.55 -14.82 -10.27
N ARG A 134 -7.78 -15.87 -9.91
CA ARG A 134 -7.29 -16.88 -10.86
C ARG A 134 -8.46 -17.58 -11.56
N LYS A 135 -9.44 -18.07 -10.81
CA LYS A 135 -10.60 -18.81 -11.35
C LYS A 135 -11.41 -17.96 -12.33
N THR A 136 -11.59 -16.68 -12.04
CA THR A 136 -12.34 -15.75 -12.90
C THR A 136 -11.48 -15.04 -13.94
N LYS A 137 -10.16 -15.28 -13.96
CA LYS A 137 -9.17 -14.52 -14.75
C LYS A 137 -9.28 -13.00 -14.56
N ALA A 138 -9.70 -12.57 -13.37
CA ALA A 138 -9.85 -11.16 -13.05
C ALA A 138 -8.50 -10.58 -12.62
N SER A 139 -8.22 -9.35 -13.02
CA SER A 139 -7.06 -8.63 -12.50
C SER A 139 -7.31 -8.16 -11.07
N VAL A 140 -6.27 -8.25 -10.25
CA VAL A 140 -6.25 -7.81 -8.85
C VAL A 140 -5.07 -6.90 -8.61
N LEU A 141 -5.17 -6.07 -7.57
CA LEU A 141 -4.05 -5.35 -7.01
C LEU A 141 -3.32 -6.25 -6.03
N VAL A 142 -2.04 -6.47 -6.25
CA VAL A 142 -1.16 -7.23 -5.36
C VAL A 142 -0.11 -6.27 -4.81
N THR A 143 0.05 -6.27 -3.49
CA THR A 143 1.16 -5.59 -2.82
C THR A 143 2.11 -6.64 -2.29
N GLU A 144 3.39 -6.45 -2.57
CA GLU A 144 4.47 -7.32 -2.14
C GLU A 144 5.41 -6.54 -1.21
N ASP A 145 6.07 -7.24 -0.29
CA ASP A 145 7.25 -6.67 0.34
C ASP A 145 8.38 -6.47 -0.69
N LEU A 146 9.35 -5.62 -0.36
CA LEU A 146 10.43 -5.26 -1.27
C LEU A 146 11.56 -6.29 -1.33
N ASP A 147 11.74 -7.09 -0.27
CA ASP A 147 12.92 -7.93 -0.08
C ASP A 147 12.70 -9.38 -0.50
N THR A 148 11.52 -9.94 -0.22
CA THR A 148 11.23 -11.37 -0.37
C THR A 148 10.20 -11.68 -1.44
N HIS A 149 9.53 -10.66 -1.98
CA HIS A 149 8.35 -10.80 -2.83
C HIS A 149 7.24 -11.62 -2.15
N GLU A 150 7.14 -11.53 -0.82
CA GLU A 150 5.96 -12.01 -0.12
C GLU A 150 4.78 -11.10 -0.47
N ILE A 151 3.66 -11.69 -0.86
CA ILE A 151 2.39 -11.01 -1.05
C ILE A 151 1.80 -10.70 0.32
N ILE A 152 1.56 -9.41 0.55
CA ILE A 152 1.15 -8.89 1.85
C ILE A 152 -0.25 -8.29 1.84
N ASP A 153 -0.77 -7.92 0.66
CA ASP A 153 -2.16 -7.50 0.47
C ASP A 153 -2.63 -7.82 -0.95
N VAL A 154 -3.92 -8.17 -1.07
CA VAL A 154 -4.58 -8.47 -2.34
C VAL A 154 -5.95 -7.82 -2.33
N ARG A 155 -6.25 -7.01 -3.35
CA ARG A 155 -7.54 -6.33 -3.50
C ARG A 155 -8.11 -6.46 -4.91
N PRO A 156 -9.44 -6.44 -5.07
CA PRO A 156 -10.06 -6.32 -6.38
C PRO A 156 -9.59 -5.06 -7.08
N LEU A 157 -9.28 -5.16 -8.38
CA LEU A 157 -9.03 -3.99 -9.20
C LEU A 157 -10.39 -3.30 -9.45
N LEU A 158 -10.66 -2.21 -8.73
CA LEU A 158 -11.86 -1.40 -8.99
C LEU A 158 -11.71 -0.73 -10.35
N LYS A 159 -12.74 -0.81 -11.20
CA LYS A 159 -12.79 -0.04 -12.44
C LYS A 159 -12.80 1.44 -12.08
N GLN A 160 -11.70 2.13 -12.33
CA GLN A 160 -11.66 3.59 -12.20
C GLN A 160 -12.80 4.19 -13.03
N LYS A 161 -13.70 4.96 -12.40
CA LYS A 161 -14.65 5.78 -13.14
C LYS A 161 -13.83 6.78 -13.95
N LYS A 162 -13.79 6.63 -15.28
CA LYS A 162 -13.22 7.64 -16.18
C LYS A 162 -13.86 8.99 -15.83
N VAL A 163 -13.10 9.87 -15.19
CA VAL A 163 -13.47 11.27 -15.08
C VAL A 163 -13.42 11.81 -16.50
N ARG A 164 -14.60 11.94 -17.14
CA ARG A 164 -14.74 12.69 -18.38
C ARG A 164 -14.37 14.13 -18.05
N ARG A 165 -13.13 14.53 -18.32
CA ARG A 165 -12.80 15.94 -18.44
C ARG A 165 -13.64 16.48 -19.60
N ARG A 166 -14.60 17.35 -19.26
CA ARG A 166 -15.35 18.15 -20.22
C ARG A 166 -14.50 19.33 -20.67
#